data_AF-A0A662FWN4-F1
#
_entry.id   AF-A0A662FWN4-F1
#
_cell.length_a   1.000
_cell.length_b   1.000
_cell.length_c   1.000
_cell.angle_alpha   90.00
_cell.angle_beta   90.00
_cell.angle_gamma   90.00
#
_symmetry.space_group_name_H-M   'P 1'
#
loop_
_entity.id
_entity.type
_entity.pdbx_description
1 polymer ?
#
loop_
_entity_poly.entity_id
_entity_poly.type
_entity_poly.pdbx_seq_one_letter_code
_entity_poly.pdbx_strand_id
1 'polypeptide(L)'
;EDVRRLIKDGVIKVRPKSTPSRGRLRMRRKRRRGPGSRKGSTISQKELWMAKVRAQRKFLKLLRRKRIIDRKTYRKLYMMVKGNAFRSVAHLKHYIIEHKLARRI
;
A
#
# COMPACT_ATOMS: atom_id res chain seq x y z
N GLU A 1 20.44 -15.22 -48.52
CA GLU A 1 20.46 -13.82 -48.04
C GLU A 1 19.21 -13.03 -48.44
N ASP A 2 18.44 -13.52 -49.41
CA ASP A 2 17.35 -12.80 -50.06
C ASP A 2 16.17 -12.52 -49.13
N VAL A 3 15.84 -13.43 -48.22
CA VAL A 3 14.79 -13.21 -47.21
C VAL A 3 15.11 -12.00 -46.32
N ARG A 4 16.38 -11.80 -45.94
CA ARG A 4 16.79 -10.62 -45.14
C ARG A 4 16.71 -9.32 -45.96
N ARG A 5 17.01 -9.39 -47.26
CA ARG A 5 16.87 -8.26 -48.19
C ARG A 5 15.40 -7.87 -48.34
N LEU A 6 14.50 -8.83 -48.54
CA LEU A 6 13.05 -8.62 -48.65
C LEU A 6 12.39 -8.12 -47.35
N ILE A 7 12.94 -8.45 -46.18
CA ILE A 7 12.53 -7.86 -44.90
C ILE A 7 12.99 -6.39 -44.81
N LYS A 8 14.21 -6.09 -45.25
CA LYS A 8 14.76 -4.72 -45.27
C LYS A 8 14.03 -3.81 -46.25
N ASP A 9 13.66 -4.35 -47.41
CA ASP A 9 12.90 -3.65 -48.46
C ASP A 9 11.39 -3.58 -48.15
N GLY A 10 10.95 -4.17 -47.03
CA GLY A 10 9.57 -4.07 -46.52
C GLY A 10 8.54 -4.97 -47.20
N VAL A 11 8.96 -5.83 -48.14
CA VAL A 11 8.10 -6.81 -48.83
C VAL A 11 7.60 -7.87 -47.84
N ILE A 12 8.47 -8.33 -46.93
CA ILE A 12 8.11 -9.27 -45.87
C ILE A 12 8.05 -8.53 -44.54
N LYS A 13 6.84 -8.43 -43.95
CA LYS A 13 6.61 -7.77 -42.65
C LYS A 13 5.92 -8.68 -41.64
N VAL A 14 6.38 -8.61 -40.40
CA VAL A 14 5.72 -9.26 -39.27
C VAL A 14 4.53 -8.40 -38.84
N ARG A 15 3.34 -8.98 -38.82
CA ARG A 15 2.15 -8.30 -38.27
C ARG A 15 2.30 -8.14 -36.75
N PRO A 16 1.85 -7.02 -36.16
CA PRO A 16 1.86 -6.87 -34.71
C PRO A 16 1.02 -7.98 -34.06
N LYS A 17 1.45 -8.46 -32.90
CA LYS A 17 0.71 -9.48 -32.14
C LYS A 17 -0.66 -8.92 -31.72
N SER A 18 -1.73 -9.66 -32.01
CA SER A 18 -3.07 -9.30 -31.54
C SER A 18 -3.11 -9.39 -30.01
N THR A 19 -3.34 -8.26 -29.34
CA THR A 19 -3.45 -8.19 -27.87
C THR A 19 -4.88 -7.82 -27.49
N PRO A 20 -5.57 -8.59 -26.62
CA PRO A 20 -6.91 -8.24 -26.18
C PRO A 20 -6.95 -6.87 -25.49
N SER A 21 -7.99 -6.07 -25.79
CA SER A 21 -8.15 -4.76 -25.15
C SER A 21 -8.47 -4.90 -23.64
N ARG A 22 -7.81 -4.09 -22.80
CA ARG A 22 -8.06 -4.03 -21.35
C ARG A 22 -9.06 -2.94 -20.93
N GLY A 23 -9.75 -2.32 -21.89
CA GLY A 23 -10.63 -1.16 -21.66
C GLY A 23 -11.72 -1.42 -20.62
N ARG A 24 -12.44 -2.55 -20.75
CA ARG A 24 -13.51 -2.93 -19.80
C ARG A 24 -12.98 -3.16 -18.38
N LEU A 25 -11.78 -3.75 -18.25
CA LEU A 25 -11.14 -3.94 -16.94
C LEU A 25 -10.82 -2.60 -16.28
N ARG A 26 -10.33 -1.62 -17.05
CA ARG A 26 -10.00 -0.27 -16.56
C ARG A 26 -11.26 0.53 -16.17
N MET A 27 -12.35 0.39 -16.93
CA MET A 27 -13.63 1.03 -16.62
C MET A 27 -14.36 0.42 -15.42
N ARG A 28 -13.96 -0.76 -14.93
CA ARG A 28 -14.61 -1.46 -13.83
C ARG A 28 -14.43 -0.71 -12.50
N ARG A 29 -15.30 0.28 -12.25
CA ARG A 29 -15.47 0.89 -10.92
C ARG A 29 -15.94 -0.16 -9.90
N LYS A 30 -15.68 0.09 -8.62
CA LYS A 30 -15.86 -0.82 -7.45
C LYS A 30 -17.30 -1.32 -7.17
N ARG A 31 -18.17 -1.46 -8.19
CA ARG A 31 -19.60 -1.78 -8.09
C ARG A 31 -19.93 -3.26 -7.82
N ARG A 32 -18.95 -4.17 -7.77
CA ARG A 32 -19.16 -5.62 -7.56
C ARG A 32 -18.26 -6.17 -6.43
N ARG A 33 -18.56 -5.78 -5.19
CA ARG A 33 -17.80 -6.18 -3.98
C ARG A 33 -18.67 -6.85 -2.90
N GLY A 34 -19.97 -7.01 -3.15
CA GLY A 34 -20.88 -7.65 -2.21
C GLY A 34 -20.58 -9.14 -2.02
N PRO A 35 -21.12 -9.75 -0.95
CA PRO A 35 -20.85 -11.15 -0.59
C PRO A 35 -21.19 -12.12 -1.74
N GLY A 36 -22.30 -11.93 -2.46
CA GLY A 36 -22.69 -12.79 -3.58
C GLY A 36 -21.75 -12.76 -4.79
N SER A 37 -20.87 -11.76 -4.88
CA SER A 37 -19.84 -11.68 -5.94
C SER A 37 -18.47 -12.24 -5.50
N ARG A 38 -18.34 -12.60 -4.21
CA ARG A 38 -17.10 -13.05 -3.59
C ARG A 38 -17.09 -14.58 -3.52
N LYS A 39 -16.10 -15.20 -4.17
CA LYS A 39 -15.93 -16.67 -4.17
C LYS A 39 -14.89 -17.21 -3.19
N GLY A 40 -14.12 -16.34 -2.53
CA GLY A 40 -13.01 -16.73 -1.66
C GLY A 40 -13.03 -16.04 -0.29
N SER A 41 -12.22 -16.54 0.62
CA SER A 41 -12.11 -16.03 2.00
C SER A 41 -11.64 -14.57 2.06
N THR A 42 -11.88 -13.94 3.20
CA THR A 42 -11.34 -12.60 3.49
C THR A 42 -9.83 -12.63 3.67
N ILE A 43 -9.19 -11.46 3.58
CA ILE A 43 -7.77 -11.30 3.92
C ILE A 43 -7.53 -11.86 5.32
N SER A 44 -6.40 -12.54 5.53
CA SER A 44 -6.13 -13.17 6.82
C SER A 44 -6.01 -12.13 7.93
N GLN A 45 -6.45 -12.49 9.14
CA GLN A 45 -6.37 -11.60 10.31
C GLN A 45 -4.92 -11.23 10.64
N LYS A 46 -3.99 -12.17 10.45
CA LYS A 46 -2.55 -11.95 10.66
C LYS A 46 -2.00 -10.90 9.70
N GLU A 47 -2.36 -10.93 8.42
CA GLU A 47 -1.92 -9.93 7.44
C GLU A 47 -2.46 -8.54 7.79
N LEU A 48 -3.74 -8.44 8.17
CA LEU A 48 -4.35 -7.18 8.59
C LEU A 48 -3.63 -6.60 9.83
N TRP A 49 -3.35 -7.44 10.82
CA TRP A 49 -2.58 -7.06 12.02
C TRP A 49 -1.17 -6.59 11.66
N MET A 50 -0.45 -7.36 10.84
CA MET A 50 0.90 -6.99 10.40
C MET A 50 0.91 -5.65 9.65
N ALA A 51 -0.03 -5.44 8.72
CA ALA A 51 -0.13 -4.19 7.98
C ALA A 51 -0.41 -3.00 8.90
N LYS A 52 -1.34 -3.17 9.86
CA LYS A 52 -1.69 -2.15 10.86
C LYS A 52 -0.49 -1.75 11.72
N VAL A 53 0.18 -2.72 12.34
CA VAL A 53 1.33 -2.48 13.22
C VAL A 53 2.51 -1.89 12.46
N ARG A 54 2.81 -2.40 11.25
CA ARG A 54 3.90 -1.87 10.41
C ARG A 54 3.66 -0.42 10.03
N ALA A 55 2.43 -0.05 9.68
CA ALA A 55 2.07 1.34 9.37
C ALA A 55 2.27 2.26 10.58
N GLN A 56 1.79 1.87 11.76
CA GLN A 56 1.95 2.64 13.00
C GLN A 56 3.43 2.79 13.39
N ARG A 57 4.22 1.71 13.32
CA ARG A 57 5.66 1.76 13.64
C ARG A 57 6.45 2.58 12.64
N LYS A 58 6.11 2.51 11.34
CA LYS A 58 6.72 3.36 10.31
C LYS A 58 6.46 4.84 10.58
N PHE A 59 5.24 5.18 11.00
CA PHE A 59 4.89 6.54 11.41
C PHE A 59 5.69 7.02 12.63
N LEU A 60 5.79 6.20 13.70
CA LEU A 60 6.63 6.53 14.85
C LEU A 60 8.11 6.71 14.50
N LYS A 61 8.64 5.85 13.62
CA LYS A 61 10.03 5.97 13.12
C LYS A 61 10.24 7.29 12.39
N LEU A 62 9.26 7.74 11.59
CA LEU A 62 9.30 9.03 10.90
C LEU A 62 9.30 10.20 11.89
N LEU A 63 8.40 10.19 12.88
CA LEU A 63 8.33 11.24 13.90
C LEU A 63 9.63 11.35 14.72
N ARG A 64 10.22 10.19 15.09
CA ARG A 64 11.51 10.15 15.80
C ARG A 64 12.63 10.71 14.93
N ARG A 65 12.68 10.35 13.64
CA ARG A 65 13.68 10.86 12.69
C ARG A 65 13.59 12.38 12.55
N LYS A 66 12.38 12.93 12.51
CA LYS A 66 12.13 14.38 12.47
C LYS A 66 12.29 15.08 13.82
N ARG A 67 12.67 14.36 14.89
CA ARG A 67 12.76 14.86 16.26
C ARG A 67 11.47 15.50 16.79
N ILE A 68 10.31 15.13 16.23
CA ILE A 68 9.00 15.59 16.70
C ILE A 68 8.67 14.95 18.06
N ILE A 69 9.09 13.70 18.27
CA ILE A 69 8.92 12.97 19.53
C ILE A 69 10.27 12.63 20.13
N ASP A 70 10.33 12.60 21.47
CA ASP A 70 11.51 12.15 22.21
C ASP A 70 11.75 10.64 22.10
N ARG A 71 12.98 10.19 22.41
CA ARG A 71 13.33 8.78 22.50
C ARG A 71 12.50 8.04 23.56
N LYS A 72 12.25 8.65 24.73
CA LYS A 72 11.44 8.04 25.80
C LYS A 72 9.98 7.85 25.34
N THR A 73 9.40 8.92 24.79
CA THR A 73 8.05 8.92 24.22
C THR A 73 7.89 7.90 23.10
N TYR A 74 8.87 7.81 22.17
CA TYR A 74 8.88 6.80 21.12
C TYR A 74 8.80 5.38 21.69
N ARG A 75 9.60 5.07 22.73
CA ARG A 75 9.60 3.73 23.33
C ARG A 75 8.26 3.40 24.00
N LYS A 76 7.65 4.37 24.70
CA LYS A 76 6.31 4.21 25.30
C LYS A 76 5.26 3.91 24.22
N LEU A 77 5.16 4.76 23.20
CA LEU A 77 4.20 4.60 22.11
C LEU A 77 4.42 3.30 21.32
N TYR A 78 5.68 2.89 21.14
CA TYR A 78 6.01 1.63 20.46
C TYR A 78 5.49 0.40 21.22
N MET A 79 5.59 0.40 22.56
CA MET A 79 5.05 -0.67 23.41
C MET A 79 3.51 -0.68 23.38
N MET A 80 2.87 0.49 23.39
CA MET A 80 1.41 0.60 23.24
C MET A 80 0.93 0.08 21.87
N VAL A 81 1.68 0.36 20.79
CA VAL A 81 1.41 -0.22 19.47
C VAL A 81 1.56 -1.75 19.48
N LYS A 82 2.59 -2.29 20.15
CA LYS A 82 2.73 -3.76 20.33
C LYS A 82 1.49 -4.36 21.02
N GLY A 83 0.93 -3.65 21.99
CA GLY A 83 -0.31 -4.03 22.69
C GLY A 83 -1.61 -3.71 21.94
N ASN A 84 -1.58 -3.34 20.66
CA ASN A 84 -2.77 -3.02 19.86
C ASN A 84 -3.63 -1.85 20.40
N ALA A 85 -3.05 -0.93 21.19
CA ALA A 85 -3.80 0.17 21.80
C ALA A 85 -4.44 1.13 20.78
N PHE A 86 -3.89 1.21 19.56
CA PHE A 86 -4.33 2.15 18.54
C PHE A 86 -5.07 1.46 17.41
N ARG A 87 -6.20 2.05 16.97
CA ARG A 87 -7.05 1.54 15.87
C ARG A 87 -6.47 1.83 14.49
N SER A 88 -5.79 2.97 14.33
CA SER A 88 -5.23 3.45 13.06
C SER A 88 -4.04 4.38 13.32
N VAL A 89 -3.36 4.80 12.24
CA VAL A 89 -2.32 5.85 12.34
C VAL A 89 -2.92 7.19 12.77
N ALA A 90 -4.15 7.50 12.34
CA ALA A 90 -4.86 8.70 12.76
C ALA A 90 -5.13 8.69 14.27
N HIS A 91 -5.62 7.58 14.82
CA HIS A 91 -5.83 7.45 16.27
C HIS A 91 -4.52 7.64 17.05
N LEU A 92 -3.42 7.05 16.57
CA LEU A 92 -2.09 7.29 17.16
C LEU A 92 -1.68 8.78 17.11
N LYS A 93 -1.95 9.47 15.99
CA LYS A 93 -1.67 10.90 15.84
C LYS A 93 -2.50 11.74 16.82
N HIS A 94 -3.80 11.44 16.95
CA HIS A 94 -4.67 12.13 17.90
C HIS A 94 -4.16 11.98 19.33
N TYR A 95 -3.81 10.76 19.74
CA TYR A 95 -3.25 10.50 21.07
C TYR A 95 -1.99 11.33 21.36
N ILE A 96 -1.08 11.44 20.38
CA ILE A 96 0.15 12.24 20.51
C ILE A 96 -0.16 13.72 20.73
N ILE A 97 -1.15 14.25 20.01
CA ILE A 97 -1.57 15.66 20.10
C ILE A 97 -2.25 15.93 21.44
N GLU A 98 -3.23 15.10 21.80
CA GLU A 98 -4.01 15.21 23.04
C GLU A 98 -3.11 15.19 24.28
N HIS A 99 -2.12 14.29 24.30
CA HIS A 99 -1.18 14.16 25.42
C HIS A 99 0.04 15.09 25.31
N LYS A 100 0.04 16.05 24.37
CA LYS A 100 1.11 17.03 24.14
C LYS A 100 2.50 16.39 24.04
N LEU A 101 2.58 15.23 23.39
CA LEU A 101 3.80 14.41 23.30
C LEU A 101 4.74 14.84 22.16
N ALA A 102 4.32 15.81 21.35
CA ALA A 102 5.11 16.41 20.28
C ALA A 102 5.91 17.61 20.82
N ARG A 103 7.23 17.60 20.61
CA ARG A 103 8.14 18.71 20.95
C ARG A 103 8.19 19.80 19.90
N ARG A 104 7.98 19.44 18.63
CA ARG A 104 8.05 20.35 17.48
C ARG A 104 6.84 20.09 16.60
N ILE A 105 6.01 21.09 16.43
CA ILE A 105 4.90 21.09 15.46
C ILE A 105 5.42 21.74 14.17
#